data_AF-A0A6N7L1Q0-F1
#
_entry.id   AF-A0A6N7L1Q0-F1
#
_cell.length_a   1.000
_cell.length_b   1.000
_cell.length_c   1.000
_cell.angle_alpha   90.00
_cell.angle_beta   90.00
_cell.angle_gamma   90.00
#
_symmetry.space_group_name_H-M   'P 1'
#
loop_
_entity.id
_entity.type
_entity.pdbx_description
1 polymer ?
#
loop_
_entity_poly.entity_id
_entity_poly.type
_entity_poly.pdbx_seq_one_letter_code
_entity_poly.pdbx_strand_id
1 'polypeptide(L)'
;MSGTEHSKPTAHVVVGYTPQDGFVAVQLDPPPAEYVWHDRQAEHHQERFGPGNGYQQWLAVDAATGAVWFGDTDWRTQDEDAAPWLPGHRRATVGDGALPSPAVFALPFTHRAVDDQGTDTWRFFSAEEIYALLRRVLPLVQRVIGSLHRVGPDGDLEWSAEAATAWTDLEQACRYTLDATGTVAWAEPRMSPVPAWRVEVADFLARNPELCDAAWATATDAELDGYATYEPDSGYGGVPGRMCAPAGVRIEEGYTFYGHRAALYAYRAAACGDRTPVEAGLWLRTSDAGRSSWEGAKVVGASLADAPDCVLDHLAETFRSAAADDGAVLTGLTAYLRQQRAEERAAVDDTLAATGEELKRLEELLKEVRLVRNTVLTRVLSWTDGRDDEMIARLAAMSPVAVAEWRERLTADRSVRAEA
;
A
#
# COMPACT_ATOMS: atom_id res chain seq x y z
N MET A 1 -20.59 -18.67 -8.22
CA MET A 1 -21.80 -18.58 -7.37
C MET A 1 -21.51 -19.15 -5.99
N SER A 2 -20.97 -18.32 -5.09
CA SER A 2 -20.94 -18.51 -3.65
C SER A 2 -21.40 -17.19 -3.07
N GLY A 3 -22.69 -17.11 -2.73
CA GLY A 3 -23.26 -15.93 -2.08
C GLY A 3 -22.79 -15.90 -0.64
N THR A 4 -21.75 -15.12 -0.37
CA THR A 4 -21.61 -14.51 0.95
C THR A 4 -22.64 -13.39 1.00
N GLU A 5 -23.83 -13.72 1.52
CA GLU A 5 -24.77 -12.71 2.01
C GLU A 5 -24.04 -11.92 3.10
N HIS A 6 -23.35 -10.87 2.69
CA HIS A 6 -22.90 -9.84 3.61
C HIS A 6 -24.17 -9.15 4.08
N SER A 7 -24.62 -9.52 5.28
CA SER A 7 -25.69 -8.79 5.95
C SER A 7 -25.29 -7.31 5.97
N LYS A 8 -26.16 -6.45 5.43
CA LYS A 8 -25.87 -5.01 5.41
C LYS A 8 -25.60 -4.56 6.85
N PRO A 9 -24.49 -3.86 7.12
CA PRO A 9 -24.19 -3.38 8.46
C PRO A 9 -25.37 -2.57 8.99
N THR A 10 -25.81 -2.91 10.19
CA THR A 10 -26.89 -2.21 10.89
C THR A 10 -26.29 -1.46 12.05
N ALA A 11 -26.52 -0.16 12.10
CA ALA A 11 -26.03 0.68 13.18
C ALA A 11 -26.66 0.24 14.50
N HIS A 12 -25.81 -0.03 15.50
CA HIS A 12 -26.28 -0.50 16.81
C HIS A 12 -25.35 0.00 17.92
N VAL A 13 -25.93 0.21 19.10
CA VAL A 13 -25.14 0.56 20.29
C VAL A 13 -24.59 -0.73 20.88
N VAL A 14 -23.27 -0.80 21.06
CA VAL A 14 -22.65 -1.89 21.81
C VAL A 14 -22.86 -1.60 23.29
N VAL A 15 -23.74 -2.38 23.91
CA VAL A 15 -24.02 -2.31 25.34
C VAL A 15 -22.97 -3.18 26.04
N GLY A 16 -21.97 -2.55 26.66
CA GLY A 16 -20.84 -3.31 27.19
C GLY A 16 -19.83 -2.57 28.06
N TYR A 17 -19.90 -1.24 28.20
CA TYR A 17 -19.28 -0.62 29.37
C TYR A 17 -20.11 -1.00 30.59
N THR A 18 -19.66 -2.00 31.36
CA THR A 18 -20.17 -2.14 32.71
C THR A 18 -19.71 -0.88 33.49
N PRO A 19 -20.51 -0.34 34.42
CA PRO A 19 -20.06 0.75 35.30
C PRO A 19 -18.77 0.42 36.08
N GLN A 20 -18.30 -0.84 36.04
CA GLN A 20 -17.04 -1.27 36.60
C GLN A 20 -15.82 -1.06 35.67
N ASP A 21 -16.01 -0.85 34.36
CA ASP A 21 -14.94 -0.93 33.33
C ASP A 21 -14.51 0.42 32.71
N GLY A 22 -14.78 1.56 33.36
CA GLY A 22 -14.12 2.82 32.98
C GLY A 22 -15.06 4.00 32.76
N PHE A 23 -15.83 4.35 33.79
CA PHE A 23 -16.27 5.71 33.94
C PHE A 23 -15.48 6.33 35.10
N VAL A 24 -14.36 6.98 34.81
CA VAL A 24 -13.49 7.53 35.88
C VAL A 24 -14.19 8.69 36.59
N ALA A 25 -15.03 9.45 35.88
CA ALA A 25 -15.79 10.54 36.50
C ALA A 25 -16.81 10.08 37.57
N VAL A 26 -17.25 8.83 37.55
CA VAL A 26 -18.18 8.28 38.55
C VAL A 26 -17.45 7.77 39.81
N GLN A 27 -16.14 7.55 39.76
CA GLN A 27 -15.36 7.07 40.92
C GLN A 27 -14.92 8.17 41.90
N LEU A 28 -15.18 9.45 41.60
CA LEU A 28 -14.85 10.54 42.52
C LEU A 28 -16.03 10.80 43.44
N ASP A 29 -16.01 10.16 44.62
CA ASP A 29 -16.91 10.43 45.74
C ASP A 29 -16.10 10.93 46.96
N PRO A 30 -16.28 12.18 47.41
CA PRO A 30 -17.19 13.18 46.87
C PRO A 30 -16.74 13.70 45.50
N PRO A 31 -17.67 14.19 44.65
CA PRO A 31 -17.30 14.89 43.45
C PRO A 31 -16.37 16.05 43.81
N PRO A 32 -15.28 16.28 43.07
CA PRO A 32 -14.39 17.40 43.32
C PRO A 32 -15.21 18.69 43.23
N ALA A 33 -14.94 19.65 44.11
CA ALA A 33 -15.55 20.96 44.04
C ALA A 33 -15.32 21.56 42.64
N GLU A 34 -16.31 22.30 42.11
CA GLU A 34 -16.34 22.85 40.75
C GLU A 34 -14.99 23.44 40.33
N TYR A 35 -14.36 24.27 41.19
CA TYR A 35 -13.05 24.90 40.90
C TYR A 35 -11.89 23.93 40.59
N VAL A 36 -11.93 22.70 41.10
CA VAL A 36 -10.88 21.67 40.94
C VAL A 36 -10.87 21.09 39.51
N TRP A 37 -11.99 21.18 38.82
CA TRP A 37 -12.10 20.85 37.40
C TRP A 37 -11.50 21.95 36.50
N HIS A 38 -11.21 23.14 37.03
CA HIS A 38 -11.18 24.38 36.24
C HIS A 38 -9.91 25.22 36.36
N ASP A 39 -8.93 24.87 37.21
CA ASP A 39 -7.70 25.66 37.35
C ASP A 39 -6.48 24.95 36.77
N ARG A 40 -5.93 25.53 35.68
CA ARG A 40 -4.68 25.11 35.02
C ARG A 40 -3.46 25.25 35.94
N GLN A 41 -3.56 26.03 37.02
CA GLN A 41 -2.51 26.27 38.02
C GLN A 41 -2.78 25.60 39.38
N ALA A 42 -3.93 24.97 39.58
CA ALA A 42 -4.24 24.18 40.80
C ALA A 42 -3.53 22.81 40.81
N GLU A 43 -2.54 22.62 39.94
CA GLU A 43 -1.61 21.49 39.92
C GLU A 43 -0.67 21.51 41.14
N HIS A 44 -1.23 21.43 42.35
CA HIS A 44 -0.42 21.08 43.51
C HIS A 44 -0.12 19.58 43.44
N HIS A 45 1.11 19.26 43.03
CA HIS A 45 1.67 17.93 42.75
C HIS A 45 1.45 16.83 43.81
N GLN A 46 0.87 17.12 44.97
CA GLN A 46 0.72 16.15 46.07
C GLN A 46 -0.73 15.85 46.49
N GLU A 47 -1.73 16.60 46.02
CA GLU A 47 -3.15 16.35 46.34
C GLU A 47 -3.99 16.37 45.06
N ARG A 48 -3.93 15.25 44.32
CA ARG A 48 -4.70 15.02 43.09
C ARG A 48 -6.16 14.76 43.42
N PHE A 49 -6.96 15.80 43.64
CA PHE A 49 -8.41 15.69 43.60
C PHE A 49 -8.90 16.31 42.28
N GLY A 50 -9.82 15.64 41.57
CA GLY A 50 -10.50 16.08 40.34
C GLY A 50 -9.72 15.99 39.02
N PRO A 51 -10.41 15.78 37.87
CA PRO A 51 -9.75 15.44 36.63
C PRO A 51 -9.23 16.59 35.77
N GLY A 52 -9.40 17.84 36.20
CA GLY A 52 -8.84 19.03 35.53
C GLY A 52 -9.12 19.07 34.02
N ASN A 53 -8.23 19.73 33.27
CA ASN A 53 -8.27 19.66 31.80
C ASN A 53 -8.07 18.22 31.31
N GLY A 54 -7.44 17.40 32.16
CA GLY A 54 -6.98 16.00 32.13
C GLY A 54 -7.93 14.90 31.65
N TYR A 55 -9.14 15.19 31.20
CA TYR A 55 -10.11 14.15 30.91
C TYR A 55 -11.01 14.50 29.72
N GLN A 56 -11.27 13.51 28.85
CA GLN A 56 -12.00 13.68 27.58
C GLN A 56 -13.04 12.58 27.40
N GLN A 57 -14.32 12.95 27.26
CA GLN A 57 -15.37 12.00 26.84
C GLN A 57 -15.44 11.93 25.32
N TRP A 58 -15.78 10.77 24.78
CA TRP A 58 -15.83 10.53 23.34
C TRP A 58 -16.91 9.51 22.97
N LEU A 59 -17.30 9.56 21.70
CA LEU A 59 -18.11 8.56 21.01
C LEU A 59 -17.26 7.93 19.92
N ALA A 60 -17.36 6.61 19.72
CA ALA A 60 -16.68 5.89 18.66
C ALA A 60 -17.67 5.17 17.75
N VAL A 61 -17.41 5.22 16.45
CA VAL A 61 -18.18 4.53 15.40
C VAL A 61 -17.23 3.62 14.65
N ASP A 62 -17.52 2.32 14.64
CA ASP A 62 -16.93 1.38 13.71
C ASP A 62 -17.71 1.43 12.40
N ALA A 63 -17.10 2.01 11.37
CA ALA A 63 -17.70 2.18 10.06
C ALA A 63 -17.89 0.85 9.31
N ALA A 64 -17.14 -0.20 9.66
CA ALA A 64 -17.25 -1.51 9.02
C ALA A 64 -18.45 -2.31 9.55
N THR A 65 -18.69 -2.27 10.86
CA THR A 65 -19.74 -3.06 11.52
C THR A 65 -21.00 -2.28 11.86
N GLY A 66 -20.92 -0.95 11.94
CA GLY A 66 -21.99 -0.09 12.45
C GLY A 66 -22.08 -0.06 13.98
N ALA A 67 -21.12 -0.66 14.69
CA ALA A 67 -21.06 -0.59 16.14
C ALA A 67 -20.77 0.85 16.59
N VAL A 68 -21.52 1.30 17.59
CA VAL A 68 -21.32 2.61 18.23
C VAL A 68 -21.19 2.42 19.72
N TRP A 69 -20.18 3.06 20.32
CA TRP A 69 -19.96 3.05 21.76
C TRP A 69 -19.41 4.40 22.22
N PHE A 70 -19.27 4.57 23.52
CA PHE A 70 -18.76 5.79 24.14
C PHE A 70 -17.89 5.43 25.32
N GLY A 71 -17.06 6.38 25.73
CA GLY A 71 -16.18 6.20 26.88
C GLY A 71 -15.52 7.52 27.26
N ASP A 72 -14.55 7.41 28.15
CA ASP A 72 -13.73 8.52 28.60
C ASP A 72 -12.25 8.14 28.62
N THR A 73 -11.39 9.14 28.69
CA THR A 73 -9.95 8.94 28.80
C THR A 73 -9.34 10.01 29.70
N ASP A 74 -8.62 9.58 30.74
CA ASP A 74 -7.87 10.45 31.66
C ASP A 74 -6.41 10.59 31.16
N TRP A 75 -6.10 11.71 30.54
CA TRP A 75 -4.78 12.03 30.00
C TRP A 75 -3.71 12.36 31.06
N ARG A 76 -4.03 12.28 32.36
CA ARG A 76 -3.06 12.57 33.43
C ARG A 76 -2.24 11.37 33.90
N THR A 77 -2.53 10.17 33.40
CA THR A 77 -2.02 8.93 34.01
C THR A 77 -0.83 8.27 33.32
N GLN A 78 -0.41 8.67 32.11
CA GLN A 78 0.60 7.93 31.35
C GLN A 78 1.50 8.82 30.47
N ASP A 79 2.72 8.32 30.18
CA ASP A 79 3.88 8.98 29.55
C ASP A 79 3.55 9.87 28.33
N GLU A 80 4.19 11.05 28.29
CA GLU A 80 4.05 12.09 27.26
C GLU A 80 4.50 11.65 25.84
N ASP A 81 5.13 10.48 25.71
CA ASP A 81 5.79 10.01 24.49
C ASP A 81 4.89 9.24 23.50
N ALA A 82 3.59 9.10 23.75
CA ALA A 82 2.68 8.51 22.77
C ALA A 82 1.51 9.44 22.41
N ALA A 83 1.17 9.45 21.12
CA ALA A 83 0.11 10.23 20.47
C ALA A 83 -0.90 9.28 19.80
N PRO A 84 -2.07 9.76 19.34
CA PRO A 84 -3.22 10.25 20.09
C PRO A 84 -4.25 9.13 20.41
N TRP A 85 -4.62 8.98 21.68
CA TRP A 85 -5.17 7.77 22.32
C TRP A 85 -6.70 7.61 22.28
N LEU A 86 -7.36 8.10 21.23
CA LEU A 86 -8.78 7.77 21.02
C LEU A 86 -8.88 6.30 20.57
N PRO A 87 -10.01 5.60 20.79
CA PRO A 87 -10.20 4.22 20.33
C PRO A 87 -10.21 4.07 18.79
N GLY A 88 -10.03 5.17 18.06
CA GLY A 88 -9.96 5.24 16.62
C GLY A 88 -9.50 6.62 16.15
N HIS A 89 -9.62 6.82 14.84
CA HIS A 89 -9.11 8.00 14.17
C HIS A 89 -10.06 9.20 14.29
N ARG A 90 -9.50 10.42 14.27
CA ARG A 90 -10.31 11.62 14.04
C ARG A 90 -10.56 11.77 12.55
N ARG A 91 -11.78 12.14 12.17
CA ARG A 91 -12.16 12.35 10.76
C ARG A 91 -11.26 13.36 10.04
N ALA A 92 -10.88 14.43 10.74
CA ALA A 92 -10.00 15.47 10.22
C ALA A 92 -8.56 14.98 9.93
N THR A 93 -8.11 13.90 10.58
CA THR A 93 -6.74 13.35 10.42
C THR A 93 -6.66 12.34 9.27
N VAL A 94 -7.75 11.62 9.00
CA VAL A 94 -7.79 10.58 7.94
C VAL A 94 -7.99 11.18 6.56
N GLY A 95 -8.67 12.33 6.46
CA GLY A 95 -9.02 12.92 5.17
C GLY A 95 -10.13 12.15 4.45
N ASP A 96 -10.26 12.40 3.14
CA ASP A 96 -11.45 12.08 2.34
C ASP A 96 -11.27 10.85 1.42
N GLY A 97 -10.20 10.09 1.61
CA GLY A 97 -9.85 8.92 0.78
C GLY A 97 -10.32 7.57 1.36
N ALA A 98 -9.48 6.54 1.17
CA ALA A 98 -9.71 5.21 1.75
C ALA A 98 -9.71 5.26 3.28
N LEU A 99 -10.57 4.46 3.91
CA LEU A 99 -10.64 4.37 5.36
C LEU A 99 -9.50 3.49 5.90
N PRO A 100 -8.93 3.82 7.06
CA PRO A 100 -7.93 2.99 7.71
C PRO A 100 -8.53 1.66 8.18
N SER A 101 -7.67 0.67 8.41
CA SER A 101 -8.05 -0.59 9.05
C SER A 101 -7.39 -0.65 10.44
N PRO A 102 -8.16 -0.72 11.55
CA PRO A 102 -9.63 -0.77 11.62
C PRO A 102 -10.31 0.59 11.34
N ALA A 103 -11.50 0.58 10.75
CA ALA A 103 -12.25 1.77 10.33
C ALA A 103 -13.05 2.41 11.49
N VAL A 104 -12.38 2.61 12.63
CA VAL A 104 -12.99 3.19 13.83
C VAL A 104 -12.73 4.69 13.86
N PHE A 105 -13.78 5.48 14.01
CA PHE A 105 -13.71 6.93 14.10
C PHE A 105 -14.23 7.43 15.43
N ALA A 106 -13.44 8.28 16.08
CA ALA A 106 -13.77 8.85 17.38
C ALA A 106 -14.15 10.33 17.27
N LEU A 107 -15.28 10.67 17.90
CA LEU A 107 -15.84 12.00 18.06
C LEU A 107 -15.65 12.45 19.52
N PRO A 108 -14.65 13.30 19.81
CA PRO A 108 -14.50 13.86 21.14
C PRO A 108 -15.62 14.87 21.43
N PHE A 109 -16.21 14.80 22.62
CA PHE A 109 -17.18 15.80 23.06
C PHE A 109 -16.47 17.08 23.51
N THR A 110 -16.97 18.23 23.10
CA THR A 110 -16.56 19.49 23.71
C THR A 110 -17.19 19.61 25.09
N HIS A 111 -16.41 19.84 26.14
CA HIS A 111 -16.95 20.07 27.48
C HIS A 111 -17.28 21.53 27.74
N ARG A 112 -16.82 22.44 26.88
CA ARG A 112 -17.10 23.86 26.92
C ARG A 112 -18.32 24.18 26.08
N ALA A 113 -19.27 24.90 26.66
CA ALA A 113 -20.39 25.51 25.98
C ALA A 113 -20.52 26.98 26.39
N VAL A 114 -21.45 27.67 25.76
CA VAL A 114 -21.87 29.02 26.15
C VAL A 114 -23.32 28.91 26.60
N ASP A 115 -23.64 29.43 27.77
CA ASP A 115 -25.02 29.48 28.26
C ASP A 115 -25.85 30.54 27.52
N ASP A 116 -27.15 30.59 27.83
CA ASP A 116 -28.09 31.57 27.24
C ASP A 116 -27.71 33.03 27.53
N GLN A 117 -26.79 33.30 28.46
CA GLN A 117 -26.31 34.64 28.82
C GLN A 117 -24.96 34.99 28.17
N GLY A 118 -24.38 34.10 27.37
CA GLY A 118 -23.07 34.32 26.75
C GLY A 118 -21.90 33.94 27.65
N THR A 119 -22.14 33.30 28.79
CA THR A 119 -21.10 32.88 29.74
C THR A 119 -20.54 31.52 29.33
N ASP A 120 -19.22 31.40 29.32
CA ASP A 120 -18.57 30.10 29.17
C ASP A 120 -18.95 29.17 30.32
N THR A 121 -19.50 28.00 29.98
CA THR A 121 -19.88 26.94 30.93
C THR A 121 -19.16 25.66 30.56
N TRP A 122 -18.87 24.83 31.56
CA TRP A 122 -18.20 23.55 31.38
C TRP A 122 -19.07 22.41 31.93
N ARG A 123 -19.24 21.32 31.17
CA ARG A 123 -20.07 20.19 31.57
C ARG A 123 -19.52 18.85 31.11
N PHE A 124 -19.54 17.90 32.04
CA PHE A 124 -19.39 16.47 31.78
C PHE A 124 -20.75 15.80 31.70
N PHE A 125 -20.88 14.83 30.81
CA PHE A 125 -22.13 14.13 30.56
C PHE A 125 -22.19 12.83 31.37
N SER A 126 -23.38 12.46 31.84
CA SER A 126 -23.59 11.14 32.43
C SER A 126 -23.61 10.04 31.35
N ALA A 127 -23.42 8.79 31.76
CA ALA A 127 -23.53 7.65 30.86
C ALA A 127 -24.94 7.55 30.24
N GLU A 128 -25.98 7.89 30.99
CA GLU A 128 -27.36 7.92 30.51
C GLU A 128 -27.59 9.03 29.47
N GLU A 129 -27.01 10.21 29.69
CA GLU A 129 -27.08 11.33 28.74
C GLU A 129 -26.41 10.96 27.40
N ILE A 130 -25.22 10.34 27.46
CA ILE A 130 -24.51 9.90 26.25
C ILE A 130 -25.23 8.72 25.59
N TYR A 131 -25.75 7.76 26.36
CA TYR A 131 -26.51 6.63 25.81
C TYR A 131 -27.80 7.10 25.11
N ALA A 132 -28.50 8.10 25.67
CA ALA A 132 -29.66 8.72 25.04
C ALA A 132 -29.27 9.41 23.72
N LEU A 133 -28.14 10.12 23.70
CA LEU A 133 -27.59 10.70 22.48
C LEU A 133 -27.27 9.62 21.44
N LEU A 134 -26.60 8.52 21.82
CA LEU A 134 -26.27 7.42 20.93
C LEU A 134 -27.51 6.88 20.22
N ARG A 135 -28.56 6.57 20.98
CA ARG A 135 -29.83 6.08 20.42
C ARG A 135 -30.45 7.08 19.45
N ARG A 136 -30.29 8.38 19.72
CA ARG A 136 -30.80 9.47 18.86
C ARG A 136 -30.02 9.59 17.55
N VAL A 137 -28.71 9.37 17.56
CA VAL A 137 -27.85 9.52 16.36
C VAL A 137 -27.70 8.24 15.52
N LEU A 138 -28.21 7.09 15.97
CA LEU A 138 -28.17 5.83 15.21
C LEU A 138 -28.63 5.97 13.73
N PRO A 139 -29.70 6.72 13.38
CA PRO A 139 -30.07 6.90 11.98
C PRO A 139 -28.99 7.60 11.14
N LEU A 140 -28.25 8.55 11.73
CA LEU A 140 -27.13 9.23 11.06
C LEU A 140 -25.94 8.27 10.87
N VAL A 141 -25.64 7.46 11.88
CA VAL A 141 -24.62 6.41 11.76
C VAL A 141 -25.01 5.40 10.68
N GLN A 142 -26.28 4.98 10.63
CA GLN A 142 -26.78 4.10 9.58
C GLN A 142 -26.61 4.71 8.18
N ARG A 143 -26.84 6.03 8.04
CA ARG A 143 -26.61 6.76 6.80
C ARG A 143 -25.15 6.78 6.42
N VAL A 144 -24.23 7.03 7.37
CA VAL A 144 -22.77 6.98 7.13
C VAL A 144 -22.39 5.61 6.59
N ILE A 145 -22.61 4.54 7.37
CA ILE A 145 -22.14 3.19 7.01
C ILE A 145 -22.85 2.63 5.78
N GLY A 146 -24.10 3.03 5.55
CA GLY A 146 -24.88 2.62 4.39
C GLY A 146 -24.47 3.32 3.09
N SER A 147 -23.73 4.42 3.18
CA SER A 147 -23.32 5.23 2.03
C SER A 147 -21.84 5.10 1.68
N LEU A 148 -21.04 4.43 2.50
CA LEU A 148 -19.63 4.17 2.18
C LEU A 148 -19.49 3.27 0.96
N HIS A 149 -18.48 3.55 0.14
CA HIS A 149 -18.12 2.66 -0.97
C HIS A 149 -17.37 1.45 -0.43
N ARG A 150 -17.60 0.28 -1.06
CA ARG A 150 -16.83 -0.95 -0.85
C ARG A 150 -16.06 -1.25 -2.11
N VAL A 151 -14.74 -1.34 -1.98
CA VAL A 151 -13.83 -1.37 -3.12
C VAL A 151 -12.91 -2.57 -3.04
N GLY A 152 -12.62 -3.14 -4.21
CA GLY A 152 -11.68 -4.25 -4.34
C GLY A 152 -12.21 -5.58 -3.82
N PRO A 153 -11.40 -6.65 -3.96
CA PRO A 153 -11.77 -7.99 -3.56
C PRO A 153 -11.96 -8.13 -2.05
N ASP A 154 -11.19 -7.37 -1.25
CA ASP A 154 -11.23 -7.40 0.22
C ASP A 154 -12.35 -6.54 0.81
N GLY A 155 -13.06 -5.76 -0.03
CA GLY A 155 -14.19 -4.94 0.39
C GLY A 155 -13.80 -3.74 1.25
N ASP A 156 -12.62 -3.17 0.98
CA ASP A 156 -12.10 -1.96 1.64
C ASP A 156 -13.12 -0.84 1.59
N LEU A 157 -13.18 -0.04 2.65
CA LEU A 157 -14.10 1.09 2.73
C LEU A 157 -13.46 2.37 2.17
N GLU A 158 -14.26 3.14 1.44
CA GLU A 158 -13.88 4.46 0.95
C GLU A 158 -15.02 5.46 1.19
N TRP A 159 -14.65 6.72 1.49
CA TRP A 159 -15.64 7.78 1.65
C TRP A 159 -16.37 8.06 0.33
N SER A 160 -17.69 8.20 0.44
CA SER A 160 -18.54 8.85 -0.55
C SER A 160 -18.88 10.27 -0.10
N ALA A 161 -19.33 11.11 -1.03
CA ALA A 161 -19.82 12.46 -0.75
C ALA A 161 -21.03 12.42 0.21
N GLU A 162 -21.89 11.41 0.06
CA GLU A 162 -23.04 11.17 0.96
C GLU A 162 -22.58 10.74 2.35
N ALA A 163 -21.64 9.81 2.47
CA ALA A 163 -21.10 9.38 3.77
C ALA A 163 -20.39 10.52 4.50
N ALA A 164 -19.62 11.35 3.78
CA ALA A 164 -18.97 12.54 4.33
C ALA A 164 -20.01 13.58 4.80
N THR A 165 -21.13 13.71 4.10
CA THR A 165 -22.25 14.60 4.50
C THR A 165 -22.98 14.08 5.73
N ALA A 166 -23.28 12.79 5.74
CA ALA A 166 -23.85 12.11 6.90
C ALA A 166 -22.95 12.23 8.15
N TRP A 167 -21.63 12.16 7.98
CA TRP A 167 -20.68 12.34 9.07
C TRP A 167 -20.69 13.77 9.63
N THR A 168 -20.75 14.79 8.76
CA THR A 168 -20.90 16.18 9.20
C THR A 168 -22.22 16.39 9.96
N ASP A 169 -23.32 15.78 9.50
CA ASP A 169 -24.61 15.82 10.22
C ASP A 169 -24.51 15.13 11.59
N LEU A 170 -23.79 14.00 11.69
CA LEU A 170 -23.52 13.30 12.95
C LEU A 170 -22.73 14.17 13.93
N GLU A 171 -21.63 14.79 13.47
CA GLU A 171 -20.83 15.72 14.27
C GLU A 171 -21.68 16.89 14.79
N GLN A 172 -22.55 17.44 13.95
CA GLN A 172 -23.44 18.52 14.33
C GLN A 172 -24.49 18.07 15.36
N ALA A 173 -25.05 16.86 15.23
CA ALA A 173 -26.02 16.31 16.18
C ALA A 173 -25.41 16.03 17.57
N CYS A 174 -24.10 15.81 17.63
CA CYS A 174 -23.34 15.66 18.88
C CYS A 174 -22.98 16.99 19.55
N ARG A 175 -23.35 18.15 18.97
CA ARG A 175 -23.20 19.46 19.62
C ARG A 175 -24.35 19.69 20.59
N TYR A 176 -24.07 20.38 21.69
CA TYR A 176 -25.05 20.71 22.71
C TYR A 176 -25.01 22.19 23.07
N THR A 177 -26.13 22.65 23.62
CA THR A 177 -26.25 23.90 24.36
C THR A 177 -26.84 23.62 25.74
N LEU A 178 -26.77 24.59 26.65
CA LEU A 178 -27.49 24.55 27.93
C LEU A 178 -28.67 25.50 27.84
N ASP A 179 -29.85 25.05 28.23
CA ASP A 179 -31.00 25.95 28.36
C ASP A 179 -30.94 26.77 29.67
N ALA A 180 -31.89 27.69 29.83
CA ALA A 180 -32.02 28.53 31.02
C ALA A 180 -32.15 27.77 32.36
N THR A 181 -32.41 26.46 32.33
CA THR A 181 -32.46 25.60 33.53
C THR A 181 -31.14 24.85 33.78
N GLY A 182 -30.16 24.99 32.90
CA GLY A 182 -28.90 24.24 32.91
C GLY A 182 -29.04 22.83 32.36
N THR A 183 -30.14 22.52 31.67
CA THR A 183 -30.38 21.19 31.07
C THR A 183 -29.73 21.12 29.69
N VAL A 184 -29.15 19.96 29.37
CA VAL A 184 -28.49 19.71 28.09
C VAL A 184 -29.52 19.60 26.97
N ALA A 185 -29.39 20.47 25.98
CA ALA A 185 -30.13 20.40 24.73
C ALA A 185 -29.17 20.00 23.59
N TRP A 186 -29.25 18.74 23.16
CA TRP A 186 -28.52 18.26 21.97
C TRP A 186 -29.14 18.82 20.70
N ALA A 187 -28.31 19.25 19.77
CA ALA A 187 -28.72 19.68 18.44
C ALA A 187 -29.60 18.61 17.76
N GLU A 188 -30.55 19.07 16.96
CA GLU A 188 -31.44 18.16 16.25
C GLU A 188 -30.70 17.41 15.13
N PRO A 189 -30.81 16.06 15.06
CA PRO A 189 -30.33 15.29 13.92
C PRO A 189 -30.96 15.80 12.63
N ARG A 190 -30.11 16.11 11.65
CA ARG A 190 -30.54 16.57 10.32
C ARG A 190 -30.05 15.59 9.26
N MET A 191 -30.82 15.48 8.18
CA MET A 191 -30.45 14.70 7.00
C MET A 191 -30.21 15.69 5.86
N SER A 192 -29.06 16.37 5.91
CA SER A 192 -28.72 17.41 4.93
C SER A 192 -28.46 16.78 3.56
N PRO A 193 -28.93 17.38 2.45
CA PRO A 193 -28.56 16.92 1.11
C PRO A 193 -27.05 17.10 0.86
N VAL A 194 -26.47 16.28 -0.02
CA VAL A 194 -25.05 16.42 -0.43
C VAL A 194 -24.85 17.82 -1.04
N PRO A 195 -23.94 18.64 -0.48
CA PRO A 195 -23.60 19.93 -1.07
C PRO A 195 -23.01 19.77 -2.47
N ALA A 196 -23.32 20.68 -3.39
CA ALA A 196 -22.87 20.60 -4.79
C ALA A 196 -21.34 20.63 -4.98
N TRP A 197 -20.59 21.10 -3.98
CA TRP A 197 -19.13 21.12 -4.00
C TRP A 197 -18.50 19.76 -3.61
N ARG A 198 -19.26 18.83 -3.02
CA ARG A 198 -18.84 17.45 -2.80
C ARG A 198 -19.26 16.61 -4.00
N VAL A 199 -18.30 16.13 -4.76
CA VAL A 199 -18.53 15.49 -6.07
C VAL A 199 -18.10 14.03 -6.01
N GLU A 200 -18.99 13.13 -6.40
CA GLU A 200 -18.62 11.74 -6.66
C GLU A 200 -17.75 11.68 -7.92
N VAL A 201 -16.60 11.01 -7.83
CA VAL A 201 -15.71 10.83 -8.99
C VAL A 201 -16.42 10.11 -10.11
N ALA A 202 -17.30 9.16 -9.80
CA ALA A 202 -18.12 8.47 -10.81
C ALA A 202 -18.98 9.46 -11.63
N ASP A 203 -19.62 10.43 -10.99
CA ASP A 203 -20.42 11.46 -11.66
C ASP A 203 -19.55 12.40 -12.49
N PHE A 204 -18.35 12.74 -11.99
CA PHE A 204 -17.38 13.53 -12.73
C PHE A 204 -16.93 12.81 -14.01
N LEU A 205 -16.59 11.51 -13.93
CA LEU A 205 -16.19 10.70 -15.08
C LEU A 205 -17.32 10.50 -16.07
N ALA A 206 -18.55 10.27 -15.59
CA ALA A 206 -19.73 10.12 -16.45
C ALA A 206 -20.02 11.38 -17.29
N ARG A 207 -19.68 12.56 -16.77
CA ARG A 207 -19.83 13.84 -17.49
C ARG A 207 -18.66 14.15 -18.44
N ASN A 208 -17.52 13.51 -18.25
CA ASN A 208 -16.30 13.73 -19.03
C ASN A 208 -15.70 12.38 -19.50
N PRO A 209 -16.45 11.57 -20.27
CA PRO A 209 -16.02 10.23 -20.66
C PRO A 209 -14.73 10.21 -21.50
N GLU A 210 -14.42 11.30 -22.18
CA GLU A 210 -13.19 11.49 -22.96
C GLU A 210 -11.92 11.52 -22.11
N LEU A 211 -12.05 11.80 -20.81
CA LEU A 211 -10.92 11.79 -19.89
C LEU A 211 -10.61 10.36 -19.39
N CYS A 212 -11.56 9.41 -19.47
CA CYS A 212 -11.37 8.04 -19.00
C CYS A 212 -10.31 7.28 -19.80
N ASP A 213 -9.37 6.64 -19.09
CA ASP A 213 -8.32 5.85 -19.71
C ASP A 213 -8.78 4.39 -19.90
N ALA A 214 -8.74 3.91 -21.15
CA ALA A 214 -9.09 2.52 -21.47
C ALA A 214 -8.18 1.50 -20.76
N ALA A 215 -6.95 1.89 -20.39
CA ALA A 215 -6.01 1.03 -19.69
C ALA A 215 -6.53 0.54 -18.33
N TRP A 216 -7.44 1.29 -17.67
CA TRP A 216 -8.03 0.90 -16.39
C TRP A 216 -8.81 -0.40 -16.46
N ALA A 217 -9.35 -0.77 -17.63
CA ALA A 217 -10.08 -2.01 -17.83
C ALA A 217 -9.22 -3.27 -17.59
N THR A 218 -7.90 -3.15 -17.75
CA THR A 218 -6.93 -4.25 -17.57
C THR A 218 -5.83 -3.92 -16.57
N ALA A 219 -5.97 -2.81 -15.84
CA ALA A 219 -5.05 -2.43 -14.79
C ALA A 219 -5.20 -3.36 -13.58
N THR A 220 -4.07 -3.64 -12.92
CA THR A 220 -4.03 -4.33 -11.63
C THR A 220 -4.63 -3.47 -10.52
N ASP A 221 -4.98 -4.10 -9.39
CA ASP A 221 -5.50 -3.41 -8.21
C ASP A 221 -4.50 -2.34 -7.71
N ALA A 222 -3.21 -2.68 -7.68
CA ALA A 222 -2.15 -1.75 -7.28
C ALA A 222 -2.00 -0.56 -8.24
N GLU A 223 -2.15 -0.78 -9.56
CA GLU A 223 -2.13 0.31 -10.53
C GLU A 223 -3.33 1.24 -10.34
N LEU A 224 -4.54 0.70 -10.17
CA LEU A 224 -5.74 1.51 -9.92
C LEU A 224 -5.63 2.29 -8.59
N ASP A 225 -5.15 1.65 -7.54
CA ASP A 225 -4.96 2.31 -6.24
C ASP A 225 -3.91 3.43 -6.34
N GLY A 226 -2.81 3.23 -7.10
CA GLY A 226 -1.85 4.30 -7.40
C GLY A 226 -2.41 5.42 -8.29
N TYR A 227 -3.46 5.16 -9.08
CA TYR A 227 -4.23 6.22 -9.76
C TYR A 227 -5.09 7.02 -8.79
N ALA A 228 -5.73 6.34 -7.84
CA ALA A 228 -6.60 6.97 -6.84
C ALA A 228 -5.83 7.86 -5.84
N THR A 229 -4.60 7.50 -5.49
CA THR A 229 -3.76 8.22 -4.52
C THR A 229 -2.79 9.23 -5.15
N TYR A 230 -3.02 9.62 -6.40
CA TYR A 230 -2.17 10.60 -7.07
C TYR A 230 -2.11 11.94 -6.32
N GLU A 231 -0.92 12.41 -5.99
CA GLU A 231 -0.71 13.70 -5.32
C GLU A 231 0.29 14.55 -6.12
N PRO A 232 -0.16 15.62 -6.81
CA PRO A 232 0.74 16.55 -7.49
C PRO A 232 1.34 17.57 -6.52
N ASP A 233 2.47 18.17 -6.89
CA ASP A 233 3.09 19.27 -6.15
C ASP A 233 2.16 20.49 -5.96
N SER A 234 1.21 20.68 -6.88
CA SER A 234 0.18 21.73 -6.80
C SER A 234 -1.09 21.34 -7.55
N GLY A 235 -2.22 21.85 -7.08
CA GLY A 235 -3.54 21.59 -7.67
C GLY A 235 -4.26 20.41 -7.03
N TYR A 236 -5.17 19.79 -7.79
CA TYR A 236 -6.01 18.71 -7.31
C TYR A 236 -5.32 17.35 -7.39
N GLY A 237 -5.40 16.58 -6.30
CA GLY A 237 -5.00 15.17 -6.27
C GLY A 237 -6.08 14.21 -6.76
N GLY A 238 -5.79 12.92 -6.63
CA GLY A 238 -6.61 11.79 -7.02
C GLY A 238 -6.91 11.71 -8.51
N VAL A 239 -7.92 10.91 -8.84
CA VAL A 239 -8.33 10.61 -10.22
C VAL A 239 -8.59 11.88 -11.06
N PRO A 240 -9.45 12.85 -10.65
CA PRO A 240 -9.71 14.04 -11.45
C PRO A 240 -8.44 14.86 -11.72
N GLY A 241 -7.59 15.01 -10.70
CA GLY A 241 -6.30 15.69 -10.82
C GLY A 241 -5.37 15.05 -11.85
N ARG A 242 -5.20 13.72 -11.74
CA ARG A 242 -4.34 12.94 -12.64
C ARG A 242 -4.79 12.99 -14.09
N MET A 243 -6.09 13.10 -14.34
CA MET A 243 -6.65 13.15 -15.69
C MET A 243 -6.62 14.57 -16.29
N CYS A 244 -6.94 15.58 -15.48
CA CYS A 244 -7.02 16.96 -15.97
C CYS A 244 -5.64 17.55 -16.26
N ALA A 245 -4.61 17.21 -15.47
CA ALA A 245 -3.28 17.81 -15.60
C ALA A 245 -2.63 17.56 -16.98
N PRO A 246 -2.56 16.33 -17.53
CA PRO A 246 -2.02 16.10 -18.88
C PRO A 246 -2.90 16.69 -19.98
N ALA A 247 -4.22 16.79 -19.76
CA ALA A 247 -5.16 17.36 -20.70
C ALA A 247 -5.15 18.91 -20.71
N GLY A 248 -4.39 19.55 -19.82
CA GLY A 248 -4.37 21.02 -19.67
C GLY A 248 -5.70 21.60 -19.17
N VAL A 249 -6.56 20.76 -18.58
CA VAL A 249 -7.85 21.15 -18.01
C VAL A 249 -7.64 21.58 -16.56
N ARG A 250 -8.33 22.65 -16.16
CA ARG A 250 -8.30 23.14 -14.78
C ARG A 250 -9.61 22.81 -14.07
N ILE A 251 -9.49 22.32 -12.85
CA ILE A 251 -10.61 22.17 -11.93
C ILE A 251 -10.72 23.49 -11.15
N GLU A 252 -11.93 24.04 -11.08
CA GLU A 252 -12.22 25.23 -10.28
C GLU A 252 -11.97 24.96 -8.79
N GLU A 253 -11.51 25.97 -8.04
CA GLU A 253 -11.26 25.82 -6.61
C GLU A 253 -12.56 25.63 -5.80
N GLY A 254 -12.47 24.91 -4.67
CA GLY A 254 -13.57 24.73 -3.72
C GLY A 254 -14.34 23.42 -3.85
N TYR A 255 -14.04 22.58 -4.84
CA TYR A 255 -14.59 21.22 -4.92
C TYR A 255 -13.80 20.22 -4.09
N THR A 256 -14.48 19.17 -3.63
CA THR A 256 -13.89 17.98 -2.99
C THR A 256 -14.44 16.74 -3.65
N PHE A 257 -13.55 15.81 -4.02
CA PHE A 257 -13.91 14.60 -4.74
C PHE A 257 -13.89 13.38 -3.82
N TYR A 258 -14.82 12.45 -4.05
CA TYR A 258 -15.01 11.24 -3.25
C TYR A 258 -15.17 10.00 -4.14
N GLY A 259 -14.89 8.81 -3.60
CA GLY A 259 -15.05 7.55 -4.33
C GLY A 259 -14.04 7.36 -5.48
N HIS A 260 -12.78 7.73 -5.27
CA HIS A 260 -11.74 7.63 -6.31
C HIS A 260 -11.48 6.18 -6.71
N ARG A 261 -11.21 5.29 -5.74
CA ARG A 261 -11.00 3.88 -6.04
C ARG A 261 -12.31 3.25 -6.50
N ALA A 262 -13.42 3.56 -5.85
CA ALA A 262 -14.75 3.07 -6.23
C ALA A 262 -15.08 3.32 -7.71
N ALA A 263 -14.81 4.53 -8.21
CA ALA A 263 -15.03 4.86 -9.61
C ALA A 263 -14.13 4.06 -10.58
N LEU A 264 -12.85 3.88 -10.25
CA LEU A 264 -11.92 3.10 -11.07
C LEU A 264 -12.29 1.61 -11.11
N TYR A 265 -12.63 1.02 -9.97
CA TYR A 265 -13.05 -0.38 -9.89
C TYR A 265 -14.41 -0.60 -10.58
N ALA A 266 -15.35 0.35 -10.45
CA ALA A 266 -16.62 0.31 -11.17
C ALA A 266 -16.40 0.40 -12.69
N TYR A 267 -15.49 1.26 -13.15
CA TYR A 267 -15.11 1.34 -14.56
C TYR A 267 -14.55 0.01 -15.07
N ARG A 268 -13.61 -0.60 -14.33
CA ARG A 268 -13.06 -1.91 -14.69
C ARG A 268 -14.12 -3.00 -14.69
N ALA A 269 -14.98 -3.06 -13.67
CA ALA A 269 -16.07 -4.02 -13.61
C ALA A 269 -17.03 -3.89 -14.80
N ALA A 270 -17.40 -2.66 -15.17
CA ALA A 270 -18.23 -2.39 -16.34
C ALA A 270 -17.55 -2.85 -17.65
N ALA A 271 -16.24 -2.65 -17.79
CA ALA A 271 -15.48 -3.10 -18.94
C ALA A 271 -15.31 -4.63 -19.00
N CYS A 272 -15.21 -5.30 -17.84
CA CYS A 272 -15.12 -6.75 -17.76
C CYS A 272 -16.46 -7.44 -18.10
N GLY A 273 -17.59 -6.80 -17.80
CA GLY A 273 -18.93 -7.39 -17.94
C GLY A 273 -19.13 -8.52 -16.94
N ASP A 274 -19.60 -9.69 -17.40
CA ASP A 274 -19.81 -10.87 -16.56
C ASP A 274 -18.52 -11.62 -16.19
N ARG A 275 -17.37 -11.17 -16.72
CA ARG A 275 -16.08 -11.82 -16.50
C ARG A 275 -15.40 -11.29 -15.25
N THR A 276 -14.63 -12.14 -14.60
CA THR A 276 -13.91 -11.77 -13.37
C THR A 276 -12.53 -11.20 -13.71
N PRO A 277 -12.15 -10.00 -13.25
CA PRO A 277 -10.79 -9.53 -13.36
C PRO A 277 -9.85 -10.38 -12.48
N VAL A 278 -8.77 -10.92 -13.04
CA VAL A 278 -7.80 -11.75 -12.33
C VAL A 278 -6.38 -11.34 -12.72
N GLU A 279 -5.47 -11.26 -11.75
CA GLU A 279 -4.07 -10.96 -12.02
C GLU A 279 -3.45 -12.01 -12.95
N ALA A 280 -2.82 -11.55 -14.04
CA ALA A 280 -2.30 -12.41 -15.09
C ALA A 280 -1.33 -13.48 -14.56
N GLY A 281 -0.39 -13.08 -13.70
CA GLY A 281 0.60 -13.98 -13.13
C GLY A 281 -0.04 -15.06 -12.26
N LEU A 282 -1.05 -14.70 -11.46
CA LEU A 282 -1.78 -15.66 -10.64
C LEU A 282 -2.53 -16.66 -11.52
N TRP A 283 -3.32 -16.18 -12.48
CA TRP A 283 -4.11 -17.05 -13.37
C TRP A 283 -3.24 -18.02 -14.17
N LEU A 284 -2.14 -17.54 -14.76
CA LEU A 284 -1.22 -18.37 -15.54
C LEU A 284 -0.56 -19.48 -14.71
N ARG A 285 -0.32 -19.25 -13.42
CA ARG A 285 0.32 -20.24 -12.53
C ARG A 285 -0.66 -21.21 -11.88
N THR A 286 -1.88 -20.79 -11.57
CA THR A 286 -2.79 -21.55 -10.70
C THR A 286 -3.97 -22.20 -11.43
N SER A 287 -4.43 -21.63 -12.55
CA SER A 287 -5.54 -22.21 -13.31
C SER A 287 -5.08 -23.32 -14.24
N ASP A 288 -5.93 -24.32 -14.49
CA ASP A 288 -5.62 -25.40 -15.45
C ASP A 288 -5.49 -24.86 -16.88
N ALA A 289 -6.37 -23.94 -17.27
CA ALA A 289 -6.35 -23.26 -18.57
C ALA A 289 -5.10 -22.40 -18.73
N GLY A 290 -4.73 -21.63 -17.70
CA GLY A 290 -3.54 -20.78 -17.70
C GLY A 290 -2.25 -21.59 -17.78
N ARG A 291 -2.11 -22.65 -16.98
CA ARG A 291 -0.94 -23.55 -17.05
C ARG A 291 -0.84 -24.22 -18.41
N SER A 292 -1.94 -24.73 -18.94
CA SER A 292 -1.97 -25.40 -20.26
C SER A 292 -1.63 -24.42 -21.39
N SER A 293 -2.14 -23.19 -21.32
CA SER A 293 -1.84 -22.14 -22.29
C SER A 293 -0.38 -21.73 -22.22
N TRP A 294 0.17 -21.58 -21.01
CA TRP A 294 1.58 -21.25 -20.79
C TRP A 294 2.51 -22.34 -21.33
N GLU A 295 2.23 -23.61 -21.03
CA GLU A 295 3.01 -24.73 -21.56
C GLU A 295 2.87 -24.87 -23.07
N GLY A 296 1.68 -24.67 -23.62
CA GLY A 296 1.45 -24.66 -25.08
C GLY A 296 2.14 -23.51 -25.80
N ALA A 297 2.32 -22.37 -25.13
CA ALA A 297 3.03 -21.20 -25.63
C ALA A 297 4.56 -21.38 -25.67
N LYS A 298 5.12 -22.28 -24.85
CA LYS A 298 6.54 -22.65 -24.92
C LYS A 298 6.79 -23.44 -26.20
N VAL A 299 7.15 -22.76 -27.28
CA VAL A 299 7.74 -23.45 -28.44
C VAL A 299 9.06 -24.09 -27.99
N VAL A 300 9.21 -25.39 -28.25
CA VAL A 300 10.43 -26.14 -27.93
C VAL A 300 11.66 -25.41 -28.50
N GLY A 301 12.46 -24.81 -27.63
CA GLY A 301 13.71 -24.11 -27.98
C GLY A 301 13.65 -22.58 -28.11
N ALA A 302 12.51 -21.93 -27.84
CA ALA A 302 12.41 -20.47 -27.81
C ALA A 302 12.35 -19.94 -26.37
N SER A 303 13.37 -19.16 -25.96
CA SER A 303 13.39 -18.43 -24.69
C SER A 303 12.66 -17.08 -24.84
N LEU A 304 11.96 -16.63 -23.80
CA LEU A 304 11.40 -15.28 -23.76
C LEU A 304 12.49 -14.21 -23.79
N ALA A 305 13.71 -14.51 -23.30
CA ALA A 305 14.84 -13.58 -23.34
C ALA A 305 15.12 -13.08 -24.77
N ASP A 306 15.00 -13.97 -25.76
CA ASP A 306 15.26 -13.71 -27.17
C ASP A 306 14.01 -13.20 -27.92
N ALA A 307 12.84 -13.24 -27.28
CA ALA A 307 11.58 -12.91 -27.92
C ALA A 307 11.44 -11.39 -28.20
N PRO A 308 11.16 -10.98 -29.45
CA PRO A 308 10.83 -9.60 -29.78
C PRO A 308 9.45 -9.22 -29.21
N ASP A 309 9.16 -7.92 -29.15
CA ASP A 309 7.90 -7.41 -28.57
C ASP A 309 6.66 -7.95 -29.29
N CYS A 310 6.72 -8.17 -30.61
CA CYS A 310 5.61 -8.75 -31.36
C CYS A 310 5.26 -10.19 -30.93
N VAL A 311 6.22 -10.96 -30.41
CA VAL A 311 5.96 -12.29 -29.84
C VAL A 311 5.26 -12.14 -28.48
N LEU A 312 5.66 -11.16 -27.66
CA LEU A 312 4.96 -10.89 -26.40
C LEU A 312 3.52 -10.43 -26.64
N ASP A 313 3.27 -9.61 -27.66
CA ASP A 313 1.92 -9.17 -28.03
C ASP A 313 1.06 -10.37 -28.49
N HIS A 314 1.64 -11.30 -29.25
CA HIS A 314 0.96 -12.52 -29.67
C HIS A 314 0.64 -13.46 -28.50
N LEU A 315 1.58 -13.62 -27.56
CA LEU A 315 1.37 -14.37 -26.32
C LEU A 315 0.27 -13.72 -25.46
N ALA A 316 0.29 -12.39 -25.33
CA ALA A 316 -0.73 -11.66 -24.61
C ALA A 316 -2.13 -11.91 -25.20
N GLU A 317 -2.26 -11.89 -26.53
CA GLU A 317 -3.55 -12.18 -27.18
C GLU A 317 -4.02 -13.62 -26.96
N THR A 318 -3.08 -14.58 -27.02
CA THR A 318 -3.37 -15.99 -26.76
C THR A 318 -3.87 -16.19 -25.34
N PHE A 319 -3.19 -15.60 -24.35
CA PHE A 319 -3.57 -15.70 -22.94
C PHE A 319 -4.87 -14.95 -22.64
N ARG A 320 -5.11 -13.78 -23.26
CA ARG A 320 -6.40 -13.07 -23.15
C ARG A 320 -7.55 -13.92 -23.67
N SER A 321 -7.38 -14.56 -24.83
CA SER A 321 -8.42 -15.42 -25.41
C SER A 321 -8.71 -16.61 -24.52
N ALA A 322 -7.68 -17.33 -24.06
CA ALA A 322 -7.84 -18.47 -23.17
C ALA A 322 -8.48 -18.10 -21.81
N ALA A 323 -8.12 -16.94 -21.25
CA ALA A 323 -8.74 -16.44 -20.04
C ALA A 323 -10.19 -16.04 -20.25
N ALA A 324 -10.52 -15.44 -21.40
CA ALA A 324 -11.90 -15.08 -21.73
C ALA A 324 -12.81 -16.33 -21.83
N ASP A 325 -12.30 -17.43 -22.40
CA ASP A 325 -13.00 -18.72 -22.45
C ASP A 325 -13.22 -19.31 -21.05
N ASP A 326 -12.35 -19.00 -20.08
CA ASP A 326 -12.45 -19.36 -18.65
C ASP A 326 -13.29 -18.34 -17.84
N GLY A 327 -13.90 -17.34 -18.51
CA GLY A 327 -14.71 -16.31 -17.85
C GLY A 327 -13.91 -15.25 -17.08
N ALA A 328 -12.62 -15.08 -17.40
CA ALA A 328 -11.72 -14.13 -16.76
C ALA A 328 -11.27 -12.99 -17.70
N VAL A 329 -10.84 -11.87 -17.11
CA VAL A 329 -10.12 -10.78 -17.77
C VAL A 329 -8.78 -10.61 -17.07
N LEU A 330 -7.68 -10.79 -17.80
CA LEU A 330 -6.34 -10.73 -17.22
C LEU A 330 -5.92 -9.28 -16.97
N THR A 331 -5.61 -8.95 -15.71
CA THR A 331 -5.03 -7.66 -15.33
C THR A 331 -3.50 -7.73 -15.32
N GLY A 332 -2.83 -6.64 -15.72
CA GLY A 332 -1.36 -6.54 -15.67
C GLY A 332 -0.59 -7.46 -16.63
N LEU A 333 -1.24 -8.08 -17.61
CA LEU A 333 -0.64 -9.12 -18.47
C LEU A 333 0.63 -8.65 -19.21
N THR A 334 0.59 -7.48 -19.83
CA THR A 334 1.74 -6.94 -20.57
C THR A 334 2.94 -6.70 -19.65
N ALA A 335 2.71 -6.16 -18.45
CA ALA A 335 3.76 -5.95 -17.46
C ALA A 335 4.35 -7.28 -16.99
N TYR A 336 3.48 -8.27 -16.71
CA TYR A 336 3.90 -9.61 -16.32
C TYR A 336 4.79 -10.28 -17.37
N LEU A 337 4.42 -10.25 -18.66
CA LEU A 337 5.23 -10.86 -19.74
C LEU A 337 6.58 -10.16 -19.90
N ARG A 338 6.62 -8.83 -19.76
CA ARG A 338 7.88 -8.07 -19.80
C ARG A 338 8.77 -8.40 -18.60
N GLN A 339 8.19 -8.60 -17.42
CA GLN A 339 8.90 -9.03 -16.23
C GLN A 339 9.50 -10.43 -16.44
N GLN A 340 8.72 -11.40 -16.93
CA GLN A 340 9.23 -12.75 -17.22
C GLN A 340 10.40 -12.73 -18.21
N ARG A 341 10.30 -11.93 -19.28
CA ARG A 341 11.43 -11.72 -20.20
C ARG A 341 12.65 -11.11 -19.51
N ALA A 342 12.46 -10.13 -18.64
CA ALA A 342 13.56 -9.49 -17.92
C ALA A 342 14.24 -10.47 -16.95
N GLU A 343 13.48 -11.32 -16.28
CA GLU A 343 13.98 -12.40 -15.41
C GLU A 343 14.82 -13.41 -16.21
N GLU A 344 14.34 -13.85 -17.38
CA GLU A 344 15.13 -14.75 -18.24
C GLU A 344 16.41 -14.07 -18.77
N ARG A 345 16.37 -12.79 -19.12
CA ARG A 345 17.57 -12.03 -19.54
C ARG A 345 18.58 -11.89 -18.41
N ALA A 346 18.13 -11.61 -17.19
CA ALA A 346 19.01 -11.56 -16.03
C ALA A 346 19.71 -12.91 -15.80
N ALA A 347 19.00 -14.03 -15.97
CA ALA A 347 19.62 -15.37 -15.88
C ALA A 347 20.65 -15.63 -16.98
N VAL A 348 20.45 -15.08 -18.19
CA VAL A 348 21.46 -15.12 -19.27
C VAL A 348 22.68 -14.27 -18.90
N ASP A 349 22.50 -13.08 -18.34
CA ASP A 349 23.59 -12.23 -17.88
C ASP A 349 24.41 -12.91 -16.77
N ASP A 350 23.75 -13.56 -15.81
CA ASP A 350 24.40 -14.34 -14.76
C ASP A 350 25.22 -15.51 -15.34
N THR A 351 24.67 -16.19 -16.36
CA THR A 351 25.37 -17.28 -17.06
C THR A 351 26.62 -16.76 -17.79
N LEU A 352 26.53 -15.60 -18.42
CA LEU A 352 27.68 -14.95 -19.08
C LEU A 352 28.75 -14.55 -18.06
N ALA A 353 28.36 -13.97 -16.93
CA ALA A 353 29.28 -13.59 -15.86
C ALA A 353 30.01 -14.81 -15.29
N ALA A 354 29.29 -15.89 -14.99
CA ALA A 354 29.88 -17.14 -14.50
C ALA A 354 30.85 -17.76 -15.53
N THR A 355 30.50 -17.72 -16.81
CA THR A 355 31.37 -18.19 -17.90
C THR A 355 32.65 -17.35 -18.00
N GLY A 356 32.54 -16.03 -17.81
CA GLY A 356 33.70 -15.12 -17.78
C GLY A 356 34.67 -15.41 -16.64
N GLU A 357 34.16 -15.63 -15.43
CA GLU A 357 34.98 -16.00 -14.27
C GLU A 357 35.64 -17.37 -14.45
N GLU A 358 34.92 -18.35 -15.01
CA GLU A 358 35.49 -19.66 -15.31
C GLU A 358 36.60 -19.57 -16.38
N LEU A 359 36.40 -18.76 -17.42
CA LEU A 359 37.44 -18.52 -18.44
C LEU A 359 38.69 -17.92 -17.80
N LYS A 360 38.55 -16.92 -16.93
CA LYS A 360 39.66 -16.30 -16.20
C LYS A 360 40.42 -17.31 -15.34
N ARG A 361 39.70 -18.16 -14.61
CA ARG A 361 40.28 -19.25 -13.81
C ARG A 361 41.09 -20.23 -14.67
N LEU A 362 40.55 -20.61 -15.83
CA LEU A 362 41.22 -21.49 -16.78
C LEU A 362 42.47 -20.83 -17.39
N GLU A 363 42.43 -19.53 -17.67
CA GLU A 363 43.59 -18.78 -18.15
C GLU A 363 44.71 -18.69 -17.09
N GLU A 364 44.37 -18.51 -15.83
CA GLU A 364 45.32 -18.53 -14.71
C GLU A 364 45.96 -19.92 -14.57
N LEU A 365 45.15 -20.98 -14.58
CA LEU A 365 45.64 -22.36 -14.55
C LEU A 365 46.56 -22.65 -15.76
N LEU A 366 46.22 -22.17 -16.95
CA LEU A 366 47.05 -22.31 -18.14
C LEU A 366 48.40 -21.59 -17.98
N LYS A 367 48.44 -20.42 -17.34
CA LYS A 367 49.71 -19.72 -17.02
C LYS A 367 50.57 -20.56 -16.08
N GLU A 368 50.00 -21.14 -15.03
CA GLU A 368 50.73 -22.02 -14.10
C GLU A 368 51.26 -23.28 -14.80
N VAL A 369 50.43 -23.95 -15.60
CA VAL A 369 50.84 -25.14 -16.37
C VAL A 369 51.97 -24.79 -17.35
N ARG A 370 51.90 -23.61 -18.01
CA ARG A 370 52.98 -23.12 -18.88
C ARG A 370 54.27 -22.89 -18.11
N LEU A 371 54.21 -22.35 -16.89
CA LEU A 371 55.39 -22.15 -16.04
C LEU A 371 56.04 -23.49 -15.65
N VAL A 372 55.23 -24.48 -15.25
CA VAL A 372 55.71 -25.84 -14.93
C VAL A 372 56.35 -26.47 -16.16
N ARG A 373 55.67 -26.43 -17.31
CA ARG A 373 56.20 -26.92 -18.57
C ARG A 373 57.54 -26.27 -18.92
N ASN A 374 57.65 -24.94 -18.83
CA ASN A 374 58.89 -24.23 -19.16
C ASN A 374 60.04 -24.58 -18.19
N THR A 375 59.72 -24.82 -16.91
CA THR A 375 60.69 -25.31 -15.92
C THR A 375 61.19 -26.71 -16.27
N VAL A 376 60.29 -27.63 -16.61
CA VAL A 376 60.64 -28.99 -17.06
C VAL A 376 61.43 -28.94 -18.37
N LEU A 377 61.02 -28.10 -19.31
CA LEU A 377 61.70 -27.87 -20.58
C LEU A 377 63.14 -27.40 -20.35
N THR A 378 63.36 -26.44 -19.44
CA THR A 378 64.69 -25.96 -19.07
C THR A 378 65.57 -27.08 -18.52
N ARG A 379 65.01 -27.95 -17.66
CA ARG A 379 65.71 -29.15 -17.15
C ARG A 379 66.07 -30.11 -18.27
N VAL A 380 65.13 -30.44 -19.15
CA VAL A 380 65.33 -31.34 -20.29
C VAL A 380 66.40 -30.80 -21.24
N LEU A 381 66.35 -29.51 -21.58
CA LEU A 381 67.35 -28.85 -22.43
C LEU A 381 68.74 -28.77 -21.81
N SER A 382 68.86 -28.95 -20.48
CA SER A 382 70.15 -29.00 -19.80
C SER A 382 70.82 -30.38 -19.86
N TRP A 383 70.10 -31.43 -20.28
CA TRP A 383 70.66 -32.77 -20.39
C TRP A 383 71.54 -32.86 -21.64
N THR A 384 72.75 -33.42 -21.50
CA THR A 384 73.68 -33.65 -22.60
C THR A 384 73.43 -35.02 -23.25
N ASP A 385 72.18 -35.31 -23.60
CA ASP A 385 71.74 -36.62 -24.09
C ASP A 385 71.44 -36.65 -25.60
N GLY A 386 71.62 -35.53 -26.30
CA GLY A 386 71.58 -35.43 -27.76
C GLY A 386 70.20 -35.43 -28.40
N ARG A 387 69.11 -35.24 -27.63
CA ARG A 387 67.75 -35.13 -28.20
C ARG A 387 67.57 -33.87 -29.03
N ASP A 388 66.95 -34.02 -30.20
CA ASP A 388 66.64 -32.92 -31.12
C ASP A 388 65.44 -32.07 -30.68
N ASP A 389 65.30 -30.87 -31.28
CA ASP A 389 64.23 -29.93 -30.96
C ASP A 389 62.84 -30.44 -31.34
N GLU A 390 62.72 -31.23 -32.40
CA GLU A 390 61.43 -31.77 -32.83
C GLU A 390 60.86 -32.76 -31.81
N MET A 391 61.70 -33.63 -31.25
CA MET A 391 61.31 -34.56 -30.20
C MET A 391 60.86 -33.82 -28.94
N ILE A 392 61.64 -32.82 -28.50
CA ILE A 392 61.34 -32.04 -27.30
C ILE A 392 60.07 -31.21 -27.50
N ALA A 393 59.89 -30.62 -28.69
CA ALA A 393 58.70 -29.85 -29.05
C ALA A 393 57.42 -30.70 -29.03
N ARG A 394 57.47 -31.94 -29.56
CA ARG A 394 56.33 -32.87 -29.48
C ARG A 394 55.96 -33.18 -28.02
N LEU A 395 56.94 -33.45 -27.16
CA LEU A 395 56.69 -33.75 -25.74
C LEU A 395 56.16 -32.54 -24.96
N ALA A 396 56.65 -31.33 -25.28
CA ALA A 396 56.21 -30.10 -24.63
C ALA A 396 54.91 -29.53 -25.23
N ALA A 397 54.37 -30.14 -26.29
CA ALA A 397 53.28 -29.59 -27.10
C ALA A 397 53.57 -28.14 -27.52
N MET A 398 54.77 -27.91 -28.08
CA MET A 398 55.23 -26.61 -28.59
C MET A 398 55.72 -26.77 -30.03
N SER A 399 55.98 -25.65 -30.71
CA SER A 399 56.66 -25.70 -32.01
C SER A 399 58.17 -25.95 -31.83
N PRO A 400 58.84 -26.65 -32.77
CA PRO A 400 60.30 -26.82 -32.75
C PRO A 400 61.06 -25.50 -32.71
N VAL A 401 60.55 -24.47 -33.40
CA VAL A 401 61.11 -23.10 -33.40
C VAL A 401 61.11 -22.51 -31.99
N ALA A 402 60.01 -22.63 -31.25
CA ALA A 402 59.94 -22.11 -29.90
C ALA A 402 60.91 -22.83 -28.94
N VAL A 403 61.14 -24.14 -29.14
CA VAL A 403 62.15 -24.87 -28.36
C VAL A 403 63.57 -24.41 -28.70
N ALA A 404 63.87 -24.19 -29.99
CA ALA A 404 65.16 -23.65 -30.43
C ALA A 404 65.43 -22.26 -29.81
N GLU A 405 64.46 -21.35 -29.84
CA GLU A 405 64.55 -20.02 -29.20
C GLU A 405 64.80 -20.12 -27.69
N TRP A 406 64.12 -21.05 -27.00
CA TRP A 406 64.35 -21.31 -25.57
C TRP A 406 65.76 -21.83 -25.31
N ARG A 407 66.28 -22.72 -26.16
CA ARG A 407 67.65 -23.23 -26.05
C ARG A 407 68.67 -22.12 -26.24
N GLU A 408 68.49 -21.28 -27.25
CA GLU A 408 69.35 -20.11 -27.51
C GLU A 408 69.42 -19.17 -26.30
N ARG A 409 68.27 -18.84 -25.70
CA ARG A 409 68.19 -18.02 -24.49
C ARG A 409 68.94 -18.64 -23.31
N LEU A 410 68.78 -19.94 -23.07
CA LEU A 410 69.48 -20.65 -21.99
C LEU A 410 70.99 -20.73 -22.21
N THR A 411 71.45 -20.85 -23.47
CA THR A 411 72.88 -20.77 -23.80
C THR A 411 73.43 -19.36 -23.64
N ALA A 412 72.69 -18.32 -24.06
CA ALA A 412 73.06 -16.93 -23.89
C ALA A 412 73.20 -16.53 -22.41
N ASP A 413 72.24 -16.95 -21.56
CA ASP A 413 72.27 -16.71 -20.11
C ASP A 413 73.43 -17.45 -19.41
N ARG A 414 73.87 -18.61 -19.95
CA ARG A 414 75.05 -19.34 -19.44
C ARG A 414 76.37 -18.66 -19.81
N SER A 415 76.48 -18.12 -21.02
CA SER A 415 77.67 -17.36 -21.43
C SER A 415 77.87 -16.08 -20.61
N VAL A 416 76.79 -15.37 -20.25
CA VAL A 416 76.86 -14.16 -19.41
C VAL A 416 77.25 -14.46 -17.95
N ARG A 417 76.86 -15.63 -17.41
CA ARG A 417 77.23 -16.05 -16.04
C ARG A 417 78.65 -16.65 -15.92
N ALA A 418 79.30 -17.00 -17.02
CA ALA A 418 80.67 -17.52 -17.01
C ALA A 418 81.73 -16.41 -17.02
N GLU A 419 81.33 -15.17 -17.26
CA GLU A 419 82.20 -13.98 -17.34
C GLU A 419 82.07 -13.03 -16.12
N ALA A 420 81.28 -13.39 -15.11
CA ALA A 420 81.18 -12.72 -13.80
C ALA A 420 81.64 -13.66 -12.68
#